data_AF-A0AAY5KMH7-F1
#
_entry.id   AF-A0AAY5KMH7-F1
#
_cell.length_a   1.000
_cell.length_b   1.000
_cell.length_c   1.000
_cell.angle_alpha   90.00
_cell.angle_beta   90.00
_cell.angle_gamma   90.00
#
_symmetry.space_group_name_H-M   'P 1'
#
loop_
_entity.id
_entity.type
_entity.pdbx_description
1 polymer ?
#
loop_
_entity_poly.entity_id
_entity_poly.type
_entity_poly.pdbx_seq_one_letter_code
_entity_poly.pdbx_strand_id
1 'polypeptide(L)'
;MDHGDEEQTLSEAKEELEQWKMKLEKAEDEKSRLQLAKLSAEDEKKAAQKDMLVLQQQGEQRMEEFTETLKGIKGEILRLKKGNEDLMKKLVESQALLQAKRAESLQLQQRFKIHAQIPEKKLKFTNKIEKEDSDNGDEHIKGVFTITQRPTVILKGGQALITFEEETVAAHILKMAKCTVSCDKDKVDVKPKFLTLDPSVKFEVHLDVSTKAVNFSNIPPSMQEERMKDRLEISFSKPSRGGGELERVDYDMDTGRGQITFLNTGVAESVALKGKFCVDVDREVNVNVSLVYSYKLKKFQTFCGIPRRSIILNDIEDVQDEEDLQDHLEIHFQKPSNYGGEVECIKYISRGKKIKAFFSEDTAEMEA
;
A
#
# COMPACT_ATOMS: atom_id res chain seq x y z
N MET A 1 89.91 -118.07 37.73
CA MET A 1 88.65 -117.90 38.48
C MET A 1 88.41 -116.40 38.44
N ASP A 2 87.48 -115.88 37.67
CA ASP A 2 86.03 -116.07 37.83
C ASP A 2 85.27 -115.70 36.52
N HIS A 3 84.23 -116.46 36.14
CA HIS A 3 83.43 -116.30 34.91
C HIS A 3 81.91 -116.25 35.21
N GLY A 4 81.50 -116.08 36.47
CA GLY A 4 80.09 -115.95 36.87
C GLY A 4 79.46 -114.58 36.57
N ASP A 5 80.26 -113.57 36.25
CA ASP A 5 79.79 -112.19 36.01
C ASP A 5 79.35 -111.92 34.55
N GLU A 6 79.75 -112.76 33.59
CA GLU A 6 79.59 -112.45 32.15
C GLU A 6 78.18 -112.73 31.59
N GLU A 7 77.45 -113.68 32.16
CA GLU A 7 76.12 -114.07 31.64
C GLU A 7 75.00 -113.14 32.16
N GLN A 8 75.18 -112.59 33.36
CA GLN A 8 74.28 -111.62 33.98
C GLN A 8 74.47 -110.21 33.36
N THR A 9 75.72 -109.84 33.10
CA THR A 9 76.06 -108.58 32.40
C THR A 9 75.60 -108.55 30.94
N LEU A 10 75.61 -109.69 30.23
CA LEU A 10 75.12 -109.78 28.85
C LEU A 10 73.58 -109.66 28.78
N SER A 11 72.85 -110.15 29.80
CA SER A 11 71.39 -110.01 29.89
C SER A 11 70.97 -108.57 30.21
N GLU A 12 71.65 -107.93 31.17
CA GLU A 12 71.43 -106.53 31.53
C GLU A 12 71.74 -105.58 30.36
N ALA A 13 72.83 -105.84 29.62
CA ALA A 13 73.18 -105.05 28.43
C ALA A 13 72.16 -105.18 27.29
N LYS A 14 71.49 -106.33 27.14
CA LYS A 14 70.40 -106.51 26.16
C LYS A 14 69.12 -105.80 26.57
N GLU A 15 68.77 -105.83 27.86
CA GLU A 15 67.62 -105.07 28.37
C GLU A 15 67.85 -103.56 28.28
N GLU A 16 69.06 -103.09 28.58
CA GLU A 16 69.44 -101.69 28.36
C GLU A 16 69.36 -101.31 26.89
N LEU A 17 69.88 -102.15 25.98
CA LEU A 17 69.82 -101.89 24.54
C LEU A 17 68.36 -101.74 24.05
N GLU A 18 67.46 -102.61 24.50
CA GLU A 18 66.04 -102.50 24.16
C GLU A 18 65.37 -101.27 24.81
N GLN A 19 65.73 -100.90 26.04
CA GLN A 19 65.28 -99.64 26.63
C GLN A 19 65.78 -98.43 25.83
N TRP A 20 67.02 -98.44 25.35
CA TRP A 20 67.59 -97.37 24.54
C TRP A 20 66.94 -97.29 23.16
N LYS A 21 66.64 -98.42 22.52
CA LYS A 21 65.87 -98.45 21.27
C LYS A 21 64.45 -97.90 21.46
N MET A 22 63.76 -98.33 22.52
CA MET A 22 62.40 -97.84 22.79
C MET A 22 62.38 -96.35 23.15
N LYS A 23 63.43 -95.85 23.81
CA LYS A 23 63.62 -94.40 24.05
C LYS A 23 63.93 -93.65 22.75
N LEU A 24 64.74 -94.22 21.86
CA LEU A 24 65.08 -93.63 20.56
C LEU A 24 63.83 -93.54 19.68
N GLU A 25 63.05 -94.60 19.58
CA GLU A 25 61.79 -94.65 18.82
C GLU A 25 60.79 -93.60 19.35
N LYS A 26 60.59 -93.54 20.68
CA LYS A 26 59.77 -92.48 21.31
C LYS A 26 60.28 -91.07 21.01
N ALA A 27 61.60 -90.88 20.99
CA ALA A 27 62.20 -89.58 20.67
C ALA A 27 62.04 -89.23 19.18
N GLU A 28 62.11 -90.21 18.27
CA GLU A 28 61.87 -90.03 16.84
C GLU A 28 60.39 -89.76 16.51
N ASP A 29 59.47 -90.44 17.18
CA ASP A 29 58.03 -90.17 17.09
C ASP A 29 57.70 -88.76 17.59
N GLU A 30 58.25 -88.39 18.75
CA GLU A 30 58.05 -87.06 19.33
C GLU A 30 58.67 -85.96 18.45
N LYS A 31 59.86 -86.21 17.87
CA LYS A 31 60.48 -85.30 16.91
C LYS A 31 59.60 -85.12 15.67
N SER A 32 59.04 -86.20 15.13
CA SER A 32 58.15 -86.16 13.97
C SER A 32 56.85 -85.41 14.28
N ARG A 33 56.27 -85.65 15.47
CA ARG A 33 55.10 -84.92 15.98
C ARG A 33 55.37 -83.43 16.11
N LEU A 34 56.51 -83.06 16.69
CA LEU A 34 56.92 -81.65 16.86
C LEU A 34 57.20 -80.98 15.51
N GLN A 35 57.79 -81.68 14.55
CA GLN A 35 58.00 -81.15 13.20
C GLN A 35 56.67 -80.89 12.48
N LEU A 36 55.71 -81.81 12.58
CA LEU A 36 54.38 -81.62 12.02
C LEU A 36 53.64 -80.44 12.68
N ALA A 37 53.70 -80.34 14.01
CA ALA A 37 53.11 -79.22 14.76
C ALA A 37 53.76 -77.88 14.40
N LYS A 38 55.08 -77.84 14.21
CA LYS A 38 55.81 -76.65 13.76
C LYS A 38 55.34 -76.20 12.37
N LEU A 39 55.22 -77.14 11.42
CA LEU A 39 54.75 -76.83 10.07
C LEU A 39 53.32 -76.28 10.11
N SER A 40 52.41 -76.90 10.86
CA SER A 40 51.04 -76.39 11.06
C SER A 40 51.03 -74.99 11.65
N ALA A 41 51.82 -74.74 12.69
CA ALA A 41 51.92 -73.43 13.33
C ALA A 41 52.53 -72.36 12.41
N GLU A 42 53.49 -72.72 11.54
CA GLU A 42 54.05 -71.80 10.54
C GLU A 42 53.03 -71.45 9.46
N ASP A 43 52.20 -72.40 9.02
CA ASP A 43 51.13 -72.15 8.05
C ASP A 43 50.01 -71.31 8.65
N GLU A 44 49.59 -71.57 9.88
CA GLU A 44 48.64 -70.74 10.64
C GLU A 44 49.17 -69.32 10.84
N LYS A 45 50.46 -69.18 11.18
CA LYS A 45 51.11 -67.86 11.31
C LYS A 45 51.10 -67.11 9.98
N LYS A 46 51.40 -67.76 8.86
CA LYS A 46 51.35 -67.13 7.54
C LYS A 46 49.93 -66.73 7.16
N ALA A 47 48.93 -67.57 7.46
CA ALA A 47 47.52 -67.25 7.25
C ALA A 47 47.10 -66.01 8.07
N ALA A 48 47.40 -66.01 9.37
CA ALA A 48 47.10 -64.89 10.26
C ALA A 48 47.80 -63.58 9.83
N GLN A 49 49.06 -63.67 9.35
CA GLN A 49 49.77 -62.50 8.81
C GLN A 49 49.11 -61.95 7.54
N LYS A 50 48.61 -62.83 6.67
CA LYS A 50 47.90 -62.43 5.45
C LYS A 50 46.56 -61.77 5.79
N ASP A 51 45.81 -62.34 6.72
CA ASP A 51 44.53 -61.79 7.18
C ASP A 51 44.69 -60.42 7.86
N MET A 52 45.75 -60.27 8.67
CA MET A 52 46.10 -58.98 9.29
C MET A 52 46.37 -57.91 8.22
N LEU A 53 47.09 -58.23 7.16
CA LEU A 53 47.38 -57.29 6.08
C LEU A 53 46.09 -56.87 5.34
N VAL A 54 45.19 -57.82 5.08
CA VAL A 54 43.89 -57.56 4.45
C VAL A 54 43.02 -56.66 5.33
N LEU A 55 42.93 -56.96 6.63
CA LEU A 55 42.17 -56.14 7.58
C LEU A 55 42.74 -54.73 7.70
N GLN A 56 44.08 -54.58 7.68
CA GLN A 56 44.72 -53.28 7.69
C GLN A 56 44.37 -52.48 6.43
N GLN A 57 44.48 -53.07 5.24
CA GLN A 57 44.10 -52.42 3.98
C GLN A 57 42.62 -52.02 3.95
N GLN A 58 41.73 -52.90 4.43
CA GLN A 58 40.30 -52.58 4.55
C GLN A 58 40.04 -51.45 5.55
N GLY A 59 40.81 -51.37 6.64
CA GLY A 59 40.74 -50.29 7.61
C GLY A 59 41.16 -48.95 7.00
N GLU A 60 42.26 -48.94 6.24
CA GLU A 60 42.77 -47.77 5.53
C GLU A 60 41.78 -47.27 4.47
N GLN A 61 41.26 -48.16 3.62
CA GLN A 61 40.23 -47.81 2.62
C GLN A 61 38.98 -47.21 3.27
N ARG A 62 38.47 -47.83 4.33
CA ARG A 62 37.25 -47.36 5.01
C ARG A 62 37.45 -46.01 5.69
N MET A 63 38.65 -45.75 6.21
CA MET A 63 39.02 -44.45 6.77
C MET A 63 39.08 -43.37 5.70
N GLU A 64 39.63 -43.69 4.52
CA GLU A 64 39.69 -42.78 3.39
C GLU A 64 38.29 -42.41 2.87
N GLU A 65 37.43 -43.41 2.64
CA GLU A 65 36.03 -43.22 2.24
C GLU A 65 35.25 -42.37 3.25
N PHE A 66 35.43 -42.63 4.54
CA PHE A 66 34.79 -41.86 5.62
C PHE A 66 35.26 -40.40 5.61
N THR A 67 36.56 -40.17 5.43
CA THR A 67 37.16 -38.83 5.39
C THR A 67 36.66 -38.04 4.18
N GLU A 68 36.56 -38.68 3.02
CA GLU A 68 36.04 -38.07 1.80
C GLU A 68 34.55 -37.72 1.94
N THR A 69 33.76 -38.63 2.51
CA THR A 69 32.33 -38.41 2.80
C THR A 69 32.13 -37.23 3.77
N LEU A 70 32.92 -37.17 4.84
CA LEU A 70 32.90 -36.07 5.82
C LEU A 70 33.23 -34.72 5.16
N LYS A 71 34.23 -34.71 4.27
CA LYS A 71 34.61 -33.51 3.51
C LYS A 71 33.46 -33.06 2.59
N GLY A 72 32.80 -34.00 1.92
CA GLY A 72 31.61 -33.74 1.10
C GLY A 72 30.46 -33.11 1.90
N ILE A 73 30.09 -33.74 3.02
CA ILE A 73 29.02 -33.24 3.90
C ILE A 73 29.35 -31.85 4.45
N LYS A 74 30.61 -31.63 4.88
CA LYS A 74 31.05 -30.32 5.38
C LYS A 74 30.97 -29.24 4.29
N GLY A 75 31.30 -29.60 3.05
CA GLY A 75 31.11 -28.73 1.89
C GLY A 75 29.65 -28.37 1.64
N GLU A 76 28.75 -29.35 1.72
CA GLU A 76 27.29 -29.15 1.56
C GLU A 76 26.74 -28.20 2.62
N ILE A 77 27.11 -28.40 3.89
CA ILE A 77 26.69 -27.53 5.01
C ILE A 77 27.11 -26.08 4.77
N LEU A 78 28.36 -25.86 4.34
CA LEU A 78 28.85 -24.51 4.00
C LEU A 78 28.07 -23.89 2.85
N ARG A 79 27.77 -24.69 1.81
CA ARG A 79 26.99 -24.26 0.64
C ARG A 79 25.57 -23.84 1.04
N LEU A 80 24.90 -24.67 1.83
CA LEU A 80 23.55 -24.42 2.35
C LEU A 80 23.53 -23.22 3.29
N LYS A 81 24.52 -23.09 4.17
CA LYS A 81 24.65 -21.95 5.09
C LYS A 81 24.75 -20.63 4.31
N LYS A 82 25.63 -20.58 3.30
CA LYS A 82 25.77 -19.41 2.43
C LYS A 82 24.48 -19.11 1.66
N GLY A 83 23.82 -20.13 1.11
CA GLY A 83 22.54 -19.97 0.44
C GLY A 83 21.44 -19.42 1.36
N ASN A 84 21.41 -19.86 2.62
CA ASN A 84 20.47 -19.38 3.60
C ASN A 84 20.75 -17.93 4.01
N GLU A 85 22.02 -17.55 4.16
CA GLU A 85 22.43 -16.15 4.40
C GLU A 85 22.02 -15.23 3.25
N ASP A 86 22.24 -15.65 1.99
CA ASP A 86 21.83 -14.90 0.80
C ASP A 86 20.30 -14.79 0.70
N LEU A 87 19.56 -15.86 1.00
CA LEU A 87 18.10 -15.85 1.04
C LEU A 87 17.57 -14.90 2.12
N MET A 88 18.14 -14.94 3.33
CA MET A 88 17.78 -14.03 4.42
C MET A 88 18.02 -12.57 4.03
N LYS A 89 19.15 -12.27 3.36
CA LYS A 89 19.42 -10.92 2.86
C LYS A 89 18.38 -10.46 1.85
N LYS A 90 18.04 -11.31 0.86
CA LYS A 90 17.00 -11.04 -0.14
C LYS A 90 15.61 -10.85 0.50
N LEU A 91 15.31 -11.62 1.55
CA LEU A 91 14.06 -11.49 2.30
C LEU A 91 13.95 -10.10 2.94
N VAL A 92 15.00 -9.66 3.63
CA VAL A 92 15.06 -8.34 4.28
C VAL A 92 14.93 -7.21 3.25
N GLU A 93 15.67 -7.30 2.14
CA GLU A 93 15.60 -6.32 1.05
C GLU A 93 14.20 -6.25 0.43
N SER A 94 13.57 -7.41 0.17
CA SER A 94 12.22 -7.48 -0.38
C SER A 94 11.17 -6.93 0.59
N GLN A 95 11.31 -7.22 1.88
CA GLN A 95 10.41 -6.71 2.92
C GLN A 95 10.53 -5.19 3.07
N ALA A 96 11.74 -4.64 3.03
CA ALA A 96 11.97 -3.20 3.05
C ALA A 96 11.35 -2.51 1.83
N LEU A 97 11.54 -3.09 0.63
CA LEU A 97 10.93 -2.58 -0.60
C LEU A 97 9.40 -2.60 -0.54
N LEU A 98 8.82 -3.68 -0.02
CA LEU A 98 7.38 -3.81 0.16
C LEU A 98 6.83 -2.78 1.15
N GLN A 99 7.51 -2.56 2.28
CA GLN A 99 7.13 -1.53 3.24
C GLN A 99 7.19 -0.13 2.64
N ALA A 100 8.25 0.19 1.88
CA ALA A 100 8.37 1.46 1.18
C ALA A 100 7.21 1.66 0.18
N LYS A 101 6.88 0.62 -0.61
CA LYS A 101 5.75 0.66 -1.55
C LYS A 101 4.39 0.79 -0.86
N ARG A 102 4.20 0.15 0.29
CA ARG A 102 2.98 0.30 1.11
C ARG A 102 2.87 1.72 1.69
N ALA A 103 3.96 2.29 2.18
CA ALA A 103 3.98 3.66 2.67
C ALA A 103 3.67 4.67 1.55
N GLU A 104 4.28 4.49 0.37
CA GLU A 104 3.98 5.26 -0.84
C GLU A 104 2.50 5.14 -1.22
N SER A 105 1.95 3.93 -1.23
CA SER A 105 0.53 3.69 -1.54
C SER A 105 -0.39 4.37 -0.53
N LEU A 106 -0.11 4.29 0.78
CA LEU A 106 -0.89 4.96 1.81
C LEU A 106 -0.83 6.48 1.68
N GLN A 107 0.37 7.03 1.44
CA GLN A 107 0.56 8.46 1.20
C GLN A 107 -0.25 8.91 -0.02
N LEU A 108 -0.23 8.11 -1.09
CA LEU A 108 -0.99 8.38 -2.31
C LEU A 108 -2.49 8.32 -2.04
N GLN A 109 -2.96 7.29 -1.30
CA GLN A 109 -4.35 7.14 -0.92
C GLN A 109 -4.83 8.32 -0.07
N GLN A 110 -4.03 8.78 0.89
CA GLN A 110 -4.33 9.96 1.70
C GLN A 110 -4.36 11.23 0.85
N ARG A 111 -3.40 11.38 -0.07
CA ARG A 111 -3.32 12.52 -1.00
C ARG A 111 -4.55 12.61 -1.92
N PHE A 112 -5.16 11.47 -2.28
CA PHE A 112 -6.35 11.41 -3.14
C PHE A 112 -7.68 11.17 -2.39
N LYS A 113 -7.65 10.98 -1.05
CA LYS A 113 -8.87 10.82 -0.26
C LYS A 113 -9.49 12.18 0.02
N ILE A 114 -10.45 12.55 -0.81
CA ILE A 114 -11.07 13.87 -0.76
C ILE A 114 -12.31 13.81 0.12
N HIS A 115 -12.19 14.39 1.31
CA HIS A 115 -13.35 14.75 2.13
C HIS A 115 -13.62 16.23 1.90
N ALA A 116 -14.53 16.53 0.97
CA ALA A 116 -15.01 17.88 0.77
C ALA A 116 -16.26 18.08 1.64
N GLN A 117 -16.19 18.98 2.61
CA GLN A 117 -17.40 19.53 3.22
C GLN A 117 -18.02 20.51 2.23
N ILE A 118 -19.15 20.13 1.66
CA ILE A 118 -19.89 20.99 0.74
C ILE A 118 -20.70 21.98 1.61
N PRO A 119 -20.47 23.29 1.51
CA PRO A 119 -21.20 24.26 2.32
C PRO A 119 -22.66 24.32 1.89
N GLU A 120 -23.55 24.59 2.85
CA GLU A 120 -24.96 24.86 2.55
C GLU A 120 -25.06 26.14 1.70
N LYS A 121 -25.74 26.04 0.56
CA LYS A 121 -25.94 27.16 -0.37
C LYS A 121 -27.40 27.25 -0.77
N LYS A 122 -27.99 28.44 -0.62
CA LYS A 122 -29.34 28.72 -1.13
C LYS A 122 -29.31 28.70 -2.65
N LEU A 123 -30.25 27.96 -3.24
CA LEU A 123 -30.37 27.79 -4.68
C LEU A 123 -31.59 28.54 -5.18
N LYS A 124 -31.48 29.12 -6.38
CA LYS A 124 -32.61 29.66 -7.13
C LYS A 124 -32.73 28.84 -8.40
N PHE A 125 -33.87 28.19 -8.59
CA PHE A 125 -34.14 27.44 -9.81
C PHE A 125 -34.43 28.42 -10.94
N THR A 126 -33.65 28.35 -12.01
CA THR A 126 -33.67 29.34 -13.10
C THR A 126 -34.48 28.90 -14.32
N ASN A 127 -34.60 27.60 -14.58
CA ASN A 127 -35.25 27.08 -15.79
C ASN A 127 -36.19 25.90 -15.47
N LYS A 128 -37.38 25.86 -16.08
CA LYS A 128 -38.11 24.61 -16.29
C LYS A 128 -37.42 23.87 -17.44
N ILE A 129 -37.01 22.64 -17.22
CA ILE A 129 -36.46 21.81 -18.29
C ILE A 129 -37.67 21.31 -19.09
N GLU A 130 -37.96 21.95 -20.22
CA GLU A 130 -38.86 21.40 -21.24
C GLU A 130 -38.18 20.19 -21.86
N LYS A 131 -38.40 19.00 -21.28
CA LYS A 131 -38.14 17.75 -21.97
C LYS A 131 -39.48 17.16 -22.35
N GLU A 132 -39.74 17.20 -23.65
CA GLU A 132 -40.70 16.33 -24.32
C GLU A 132 -40.34 14.86 -24.00
N ASP A 133 -41.36 14.04 -23.77
CA ASP A 133 -41.31 12.57 -23.63
C ASP A 133 -40.89 11.94 -22.29
N SER A 134 -41.37 12.46 -21.16
CA SER A 134 -41.57 11.63 -19.97
C SER A 134 -42.85 12.02 -19.25
N ASP A 135 -43.79 11.09 -19.16
CA ASP A 135 -45.08 11.15 -18.45
C ASP A 135 -44.95 11.52 -16.94
N ASN A 136 -43.72 11.66 -16.42
CA ASN A 136 -43.36 11.96 -15.03
C ASN A 136 -42.56 13.27 -14.86
N GLY A 137 -42.56 14.17 -15.84
CA GLY A 137 -41.73 15.38 -15.87
C GLY A 137 -41.91 16.37 -14.72
N ASP A 138 -43.06 16.35 -14.03
CA ASP A 138 -43.43 17.35 -13.02
C ASP A 138 -43.23 16.92 -11.56
N GLU A 139 -42.89 15.65 -11.32
CA GLU A 139 -42.83 15.08 -9.96
C GLU A 139 -41.45 15.20 -9.29
N HIS A 140 -40.43 15.60 -10.05
CA HIS A 140 -39.05 15.62 -9.60
C HIS A 140 -38.28 16.85 -10.08
N ILE A 141 -37.62 17.55 -9.16
CA ILE A 141 -36.69 18.64 -9.45
C ILE A 141 -35.30 18.05 -9.62
N LYS A 142 -34.71 18.23 -10.80
CA LYS A 142 -33.34 17.78 -11.12
C LYS A 142 -32.36 18.94 -11.03
N GLY A 143 -31.24 18.71 -10.34
CA GLY A 143 -30.14 19.67 -10.21
C GLY A 143 -28.81 19.04 -10.63
N VAL A 144 -27.99 19.78 -11.37
CA VAL A 144 -26.62 19.37 -11.69
C VAL A 144 -25.67 20.40 -11.12
N PHE A 145 -24.82 19.98 -10.19
CA PHE A 145 -23.83 20.84 -9.54
C PHE A 145 -22.43 20.37 -9.87
N THR A 146 -21.65 21.22 -10.51
CA THR A 146 -20.22 20.95 -10.73
C THR A 146 -19.43 21.41 -9.52
N ILE A 147 -18.77 20.47 -8.86
CA ILE A 147 -17.88 20.73 -7.73
C ILE A 147 -16.45 20.62 -8.23
N THR A 148 -15.72 21.73 -8.15
CA THR A 148 -14.31 21.80 -8.54
C THR A 148 -13.47 22.22 -7.34
N GLN A 149 -12.59 21.35 -6.89
CA GLN A 149 -11.55 21.69 -5.92
C GLN A 149 -10.40 22.36 -6.68
N ARG A 150 -10.22 23.67 -6.52
CA ARG A 150 -9.11 24.38 -7.17
C ARG A 150 -7.76 23.88 -6.63
N PRO A 151 -6.79 23.50 -7.50
CA PRO A 151 -5.44 23.20 -7.06
C PRO A 151 -4.84 24.41 -6.35
N THR A 152 -4.02 24.17 -5.33
CA THR A 152 -3.40 25.25 -4.56
C THR A 152 -1.93 25.01 -4.28
N VAL A 153 -1.17 26.10 -4.15
CA VAL A 153 0.25 26.07 -3.80
C VAL A 153 0.52 27.09 -2.71
N ILE A 154 1.35 26.70 -1.74
CA ILE A 154 1.82 27.62 -0.70
C ILE A 154 3.10 28.27 -1.18
N LEU A 155 3.05 29.57 -1.43
CA LEU A 155 4.22 30.40 -1.72
C LEU A 155 4.83 30.86 -0.39
N LYS A 156 6.13 30.65 -0.25
CA LYS A 156 6.93 31.05 0.91
C LYS A 156 7.66 32.34 0.59
N GLY A 157 7.97 33.13 1.62
CA GLY A 157 8.78 34.32 1.46
C GLY A 157 10.14 34.05 0.80
N GLY A 158 10.56 34.97 -0.08
CA GLY A 158 11.70 34.80 -0.99
C GLY A 158 11.36 34.02 -2.26
N GLN A 159 10.07 33.86 -2.59
CA GLN A 159 9.61 33.23 -3.82
C GLN A 159 8.69 34.16 -4.61
N ALA A 160 8.71 34.02 -5.94
CA ALA A 160 7.73 34.62 -6.83
C ALA A 160 7.10 33.56 -7.72
N LEU A 161 5.78 33.65 -7.91
CA LEU A 161 5.05 32.86 -8.90
C LEU A 161 4.84 33.72 -10.13
N ILE A 162 5.21 33.21 -11.31
CA ILE A 162 4.98 33.87 -12.60
C ILE A 162 4.20 32.91 -13.48
N THR A 163 3.15 33.40 -14.12
CA THR A 163 2.42 32.71 -15.19
C THR A 163 2.56 33.53 -16.47
N PHE A 164 3.01 32.89 -17.54
CA PHE A 164 3.15 33.48 -18.87
C PHE A 164 1.93 33.15 -19.73
N GLU A 165 1.70 33.95 -20.77
CA GLU A 165 0.69 33.61 -21.79
C GLU A 165 1.10 32.36 -22.59
N GLU A 166 2.38 32.24 -22.93
CA GLU A 166 2.92 31.12 -23.70
C GLU A 166 3.65 30.08 -22.84
N GLU A 167 3.31 28.80 -23.00
CA GLU A 167 4.02 27.67 -22.37
C GLU A 167 5.49 27.57 -22.80
N THR A 168 5.79 27.95 -24.04
CA THR A 168 7.13 27.90 -24.62
C THR A 168 8.10 28.78 -23.82
N VAL A 169 7.68 29.98 -23.40
CA VAL A 169 8.48 30.94 -22.62
C VAL A 169 8.86 30.33 -21.27
N ALA A 170 7.87 29.81 -20.53
CA ALA A 170 8.11 29.12 -19.27
C ALA A 170 9.10 27.96 -19.43
N ALA A 171 8.95 27.13 -20.46
CA ALA A 171 9.85 26.01 -20.74
C ALA A 171 11.29 26.45 -21.07
N HIS A 172 11.49 27.61 -21.71
CA HIS A 172 12.83 28.15 -21.97
C HIS A 172 13.48 28.66 -20.68
N ILE A 173 12.75 29.42 -19.86
CA ILE A 173 13.25 29.95 -18.59
C ILE A 173 13.61 28.80 -17.62
N LEU A 174 12.83 27.71 -17.60
CA LEU A 174 13.12 26.54 -16.78
C LEU A 174 14.42 25.80 -17.14
N LYS A 175 14.93 25.97 -18.37
CA LYS A 175 16.24 25.42 -18.77
C LYS A 175 17.41 26.21 -18.16
N MET A 176 17.15 27.43 -17.67
CA MET A 176 18.16 28.26 -17.04
C MET A 176 18.37 27.83 -15.58
N ALA A 177 19.62 27.53 -15.21
CA ALA A 177 19.92 27.12 -13.84
C ALA A 177 19.81 28.29 -12.83
N LYS A 178 19.98 29.53 -13.32
CA LYS A 178 19.99 30.77 -12.54
C LYS A 178 19.77 31.96 -13.47
N CYS A 179 19.00 32.95 -13.03
CA CYS A 179 18.80 34.23 -13.72
C CYS A 179 19.22 35.36 -12.79
N THR A 180 19.84 36.41 -13.31
CA THR A 180 20.21 37.59 -12.53
C THR A 180 19.36 38.77 -12.97
N VAL A 181 18.51 39.25 -12.08
CA VAL A 181 17.56 40.33 -12.28
C VAL A 181 18.22 41.63 -11.83
N SER A 182 18.14 42.67 -12.65
CA SER A 182 18.67 44.00 -12.31
C SER A 182 17.57 44.79 -11.61
N CYS A 183 17.79 45.15 -10.35
CA CYS A 183 16.90 45.96 -9.52
C CYS A 183 17.56 47.31 -9.26
N ASP A 184 17.48 48.21 -10.24
CA ASP A 184 18.21 49.48 -10.31
C ASP A 184 19.72 49.37 -10.04
N LYS A 185 20.13 49.57 -8.78
CA LYS A 185 21.53 49.58 -8.33
C LYS A 185 21.99 48.20 -7.85
N ASP A 186 21.05 47.30 -7.57
CA ASP A 186 21.29 45.98 -7.03
C ASP A 186 21.03 44.90 -8.09
N LYS A 187 21.58 43.71 -7.87
CA LYS A 187 21.37 42.54 -8.71
C LYS A 187 20.88 41.39 -7.86
N VAL A 188 19.71 40.88 -8.18
CA VAL A 188 19.08 39.78 -7.46
C VAL A 188 19.21 38.52 -8.27
N ASP A 189 19.78 37.50 -7.65
CA ASP A 189 19.90 36.18 -8.24
C ASP A 189 18.67 35.34 -7.94
N VAL A 190 18.03 34.84 -8.99
CA VAL A 190 16.79 34.05 -8.88
C VAL A 190 16.95 32.70 -9.54
N LYS A 191 16.29 31.68 -8.97
CA LYS A 191 16.34 30.31 -9.48
C LYS A 191 14.96 29.84 -9.96
N PRO A 192 14.74 29.75 -11.28
CA PRO A 192 13.52 29.15 -11.83
C PRO A 192 13.40 27.68 -11.45
N LYS A 193 12.21 27.25 -11.06
CA LYS A 193 11.85 25.85 -10.87
C LYS A 193 10.44 25.59 -11.39
N PHE A 194 10.20 24.35 -11.80
CA PHE A 194 8.87 23.89 -12.16
C PHE A 194 8.01 23.80 -10.89
N LEU A 195 6.72 24.02 -11.08
CA LEU A 195 5.75 23.91 -10.01
C LEU A 195 5.00 22.57 -10.10
N THR A 196 4.77 21.92 -8.97
CA THR A 196 3.89 20.74 -8.91
C THR A 196 2.64 21.12 -8.14
N LEU A 197 1.47 20.97 -8.77
CA LEU A 197 0.20 21.22 -8.11
C LEU A 197 -0.22 20.01 -7.26
N ASP A 198 -0.87 20.29 -6.14
CA ASP A 198 -1.56 19.25 -5.38
C ASP A 198 -2.73 18.69 -6.19
N PRO A 199 -3.11 17.41 -6.00
CA PRO A 199 -4.22 16.83 -6.72
C PRO A 199 -5.50 17.60 -6.47
N SER A 200 -6.23 17.81 -7.54
CA SER A 200 -7.55 18.44 -7.55
C SER A 200 -8.55 17.47 -8.14
N VAL A 201 -9.81 17.67 -7.78
CA VAL A 201 -10.91 16.93 -8.39
C VAL A 201 -12.00 17.84 -8.87
N LYS A 202 -12.63 17.37 -9.93
CA LYS A 202 -13.82 17.94 -10.53
C LYS A 202 -14.83 16.81 -10.68
N PHE A 203 -16.05 17.01 -10.19
CA PHE A 203 -17.12 16.05 -10.35
C PHE A 203 -18.47 16.74 -10.36
N GLU A 204 -19.47 16.05 -10.87
CA GLU A 204 -20.84 16.52 -10.91
C GLU A 204 -21.70 15.77 -9.90
N VAL A 205 -22.48 16.51 -9.11
CA VAL A 205 -23.57 15.97 -8.28
C VAL A 205 -24.86 16.12 -9.06
N HIS A 206 -25.42 14.99 -9.49
CA HIS A 206 -26.73 14.91 -10.14
C HIS A 206 -27.76 14.63 -9.05
N LEU A 207 -28.47 15.66 -8.62
CA LEU A 207 -29.50 15.62 -7.59
C LEU A 207 -30.87 15.42 -8.23
N ASP A 208 -31.70 14.60 -7.60
CA ASP A 208 -33.08 14.35 -7.98
C ASP A 208 -33.94 14.45 -6.70
N VAL A 209 -34.82 15.45 -6.65
CA VAL A 209 -35.63 15.79 -5.47
C VAL A 209 -37.11 15.61 -5.80
N SER A 210 -37.84 14.83 -5.01
CA SER A 210 -39.28 14.67 -5.20
C SER A 210 -40.04 15.95 -4.83
N THR A 211 -41.00 16.36 -5.67
CA THR A 211 -41.92 17.47 -5.41
C THR A 211 -43.20 17.04 -4.70
N LYS A 212 -43.40 15.73 -4.54
CA LYS A 212 -44.57 15.11 -3.93
C LYS A 212 -44.27 14.40 -2.61
N ALA A 213 -43.04 13.97 -2.37
CA ALA A 213 -42.72 13.15 -1.20
C ALA A 213 -41.88 13.88 -0.14
N VAL A 214 -42.22 13.64 1.13
CA VAL A 214 -41.42 14.07 2.30
C VAL A 214 -41.08 12.88 3.18
N ASN A 215 -39.86 12.84 3.67
CA ASN A 215 -39.48 11.94 4.75
C ASN A 215 -39.80 12.62 6.09
N PHE A 216 -40.28 11.84 7.04
CA PHE A 216 -40.46 12.27 8.42
C PHE A 216 -39.72 11.36 9.39
N SER A 217 -39.36 11.92 10.55
CA SER A 217 -38.68 11.18 11.62
C SER A 217 -39.05 11.74 12.99
N ASN A 218 -38.64 11.02 14.04
CA ASN A 218 -38.90 11.36 15.45
C ASN A 218 -40.37 11.19 15.86
N ILE A 219 -41.01 10.12 15.37
CA ILE A 219 -42.36 9.74 15.78
C ILE A 219 -42.27 8.75 16.95
N PRO A 220 -42.91 9.03 18.10
CA PRO A 220 -42.92 8.09 19.21
C PRO A 220 -43.80 6.87 18.88
N PRO A 221 -43.35 5.64 19.16
CA PRO A 221 -44.17 4.44 19.03
C PRO A 221 -45.23 4.46 20.14
N SER A 222 -46.44 4.85 19.78
CA SER A 222 -47.52 5.09 20.74
C SER A 222 -48.71 4.14 20.55
N MET A 223 -48.87 3.60 19.34
CA MET A 223 -49.94 2.67 18.98
C MET A 223 -49.44 1.61 17.99
N GLN A 224 -50.30 0.65 17.66
CA GLN A 224 -50.07 -0.31 16.57
C GLN A 224 -49.85 0.39 15.22
N GLU A 225 -49.06 -0.22 14.34
CA GLU A 225 -48.56 0.38 13.10
C GLU A 225 -49.69 0.88 12.18
N GLU A 226 -50.75 0.09 12.00
CA GLU A 226 -51.90 0.47 11.18
C GLU A 226 -52.58 1.73 11.73
N ARG A 227 -52.80 1.77 13.04
CA ARG A 227 -53.42 2.92 13.71
C ARG A 227 -52.53 4.16 13.67
N MET A 228 -51.20 3.98 13.67
CA MET A 228 -50.24 5.07 13.49
C MET A 228 -50.31 5.62 12.07
N LYS A 229 -50.37 4.76 11.05
CA LYS A 229 -50.53 5.17 9.64
C LYS A 229 -51.79 5.99 9.44
N ASP A 230 -52.92 5.56 9.98
CA ASP A 230 -54.19 6.32 9.91
C ASP A 230 -54.05 7.72 10.54
N ARG A 231 -53.38 7.83 11.69
CA ARG A 231 -53.18 9.12 12.39
C ARG A 231 -52.24 10.04 11.62
N LEU A 232 -51.21 9.49 11.00
CA LEU A 232 -50.30 10.22 10.13
C LEU A 232 -51.04 10.71 8.90
N GLU A 233 -51.82 9.86 8.26
CA GLU A 233 -52.62 10.21 7.08
C GLU A 233 -53.58 11.36 7.38
N ILE A 234 -54.32 11.28 8.49
CA ILE A 234 -55.23 12.36 8.94
C ILE A 234 -54.46 13.64 9.27
N SER A 235 -53.27 13.55 9.85
CA SER A 235 -52.50 14.74 10.24
C SER A 235 -51.88 15.45 9.04
N PHE A 236 -51.30 14.68 8.12
CA PHE A 236 -50.67 15.20 6.90
C PHE A 236 -51.68 15.58 5.82
N SER A 237 -52.92 15.08 5.87
CA SER A 237 -54.00 15.53 4.97
C SER A 237 -54.61 16.88 5.33
N LYS A 238 -54.43 17.36 6.57
CA LYS A 238 -55.03 18.63 7.05
C LYS A 238 -54.36 19.87 6.42
N PRO A 239 -55.08 20.66 5.60
CA PRO A 239 -54.53 21.89 5.02
C PRO A 239 -54.26 22.96 6.09
N SER A 240 -54.99 22.95 7.20
CA SER A 240 -54.79 23.88 8.33
C SER A 240 -53.40 23.77 8.97
N ARG A 241 -52.74 22.62 8.84
CA ARG A 241 -51.37 22.38 9.30
C ARG A 241 -50.33 22.55 8.19
N GLY A 242 -50.77 22.95 7.00
CA GLY A 242 -49.95 23.02 5.78
C GLY A 242 -49.78 21.69 5.07
N GLY A 243 -50.58 20.67 5.42
CA GLY A 243 -50.67 19.41 4.71
C GLY A 243 -51.54 19.48 3.46
N GLY A 244 -51.84 18.33 2.85
CA GLY A 244 -52.64 18.22 1.63
C GLY A 244 -52.99 16.77 1.31
N GLU A 245 -53.79 16.56 0.27
CA GLU A 245 -54.25 15.22 -0.11
C GLU A 245 -53.07 14.25 -0.33
N LEU A 246 -53.22 13.04 0.21
CA LEU A 246 -52.17 12.03 0.26
C LEU A 246 -52.45 10.93 -0.76
N GLU A 247 -51.40 10.53 -1.45
CA GLU A 247 -51.41 9.37 -2.32
C GLU A 247 -50.94 8.12 -1.56
N ARG A 248 -49.93 8.26 -0.69
CA ARG A 248 -49.35 7.14 0.04
C ARG A 248 -48.74 7.55 1.38
N VAL A 249 -48.86 6.67 2.37
CA VAL A 249 -48.23 6.78 3.69
C VAL A 249 -47.44 5.51 3.98
N ASP A 250 -46.11 5.64 4.02
CA ASP A 250 -45.21 4.58 4.47
C ASP A 250 -44.67 4.93 5.86
N TYR A 251 -44.74 3.99 6.79
CA TYR A 251 -44.29 4.18 8.17
C TYR A 251 -43.63 2.91 8.66
N ASP A 252 -42.49 3.07 9.33
CA ASP A 252 -41.75 2.01 10.02
C ASP A 252 -41.79 2.29 11.52
N MET A 253 -42.44 1.39 12.26
CA MET A 253 -42.64 1.49 13.70
C MET A 253 -41.34 1.28 14.50
N ASP A 254 -40.41 0.47 14.00
CA ASP A 254 -39.17 0.16 14.71
C ASP A 254 -38.20 1.34 14.71
N THR A 255 -38.17 2.10 13.62
CA THR A 255 -37.29 3.27 13.48
C THR A 255 -37.97 4.60 13.77
N GLY A 256 -39.31 4.64 13.84
CA GLY A 256 -40.10 5.85 14.04
C GLY A 256 -39.95 6.85 12.89
N ARG A 257 -39.75 6.34 11.67
CA ARG A 257 -39.53 7.10 10.43
C ARG A 257 -40.50 6.65 9.36
N GLY A 258 -40.68 7.48 8.36
CA GLY A 258 -41.51 7.13 7.22
C GLY A 258 -41.48 8.17 6.13
N GLN A 259 -42.33 7.96 5.14
CA GLN A 259 -42.48 8.79 3.96
C GLN A 259 -43.96 9.08 3.71
N ILE A 260 -44.26 10.33 3.39
CA ILE A 260 -45.58 10.77 2.94
C ILE A 260 -45.46 11.21 1.50
N THR A 261 -46.30 10.67 0.63
CA THR A 261 -46.43 11.12 -0.76
C THR A 261 -47.75 11.85 -0.92
N PHE A 262 -47.68 13.11 -1.28
CA PHE A 262 -48.83 13.97 -1.57
C PHE A 262 -49.28 13.78 -3.02
N LEU A 263 -50.60 13.84 -3.25
CA LEU A 263 -51.17 13.79 -4.59
C LEU A 263 -50.75 15.04 -5.41
N ASN A 264 -50.77 16.22 -4.77
CA ASN A 264 -50.45 17.50 -5.39
C ASN A 264 -48.98 17.90 -5.19
N THR A 265 -48.36 18.39 -6.26
CA THR A 265 -47.00 18.96 -6.22
C THR A 265 -46.99 20.28 -5.42
N GLY A 266 -45.89 20.57 -4.73
CA GLY A 266 -45.68 21.82 -3.98
C GLY A 266 -46.07 21.77 -2.50
N VAL A 267 -46.96 20.86 -2.09
CA VAL A 267 -47.26 20.62 -0.66
C VAL A 267 -46.01 20.10 0.07
N ALA A 268 -45.32 19.13 -0.54
CA ALA A 268 -44.11 18.54 0.01
C ALA A 268 -43.02 19.59 0.27
N GLU A 269 -42.81 20.52 -0.66
CA GLU A 269 -41.85 21.62 -0.53
C GLU A 269 -42.22 22.56 0.63
N SER A 270 -43.48 22.98 0.70
CA SER A 270 -43.98 23.85 1.77
C SER A 270 -43.84 23.21 3.16
N VAL A 271 -44.15 21.92 3.27
CA VAL A 271 -43.99 21.14 4.51
C VAL A 271 -42.51 21.02 4.88
N ALA A 272 -41.65 20.65 3.94
CA ALA A 272 -40.23 20.47 4.19
C ALA A 272 -39.49 21.78 4.50
N LEU A 273 -39.88 22.91 3.91
CA LEU A 273 -39.32 24.24 4.21
C LEU A 273 -39.51 24.64 5.67
N LYS A 274 -40.61 24.20 6.31
CA LYS A 274 -40.85 24.44 7.74
C LYS A 274 -39.96 23.58 8.63
N GLY A 275 -39.44 22.45 8.11
CA GLY A 275 -38.57 21.50 8.80
C GLY A 275 -39.21 20.71 9.95
N LYS A 276 -40.33 21.21 10.51
CA LYS A 276 -41.13 20.56 11.54
C LYS A 276 -42.60 20.53 11.13
N PHE A 277 -43.24 19.40 11.36
CA PHE A 277 -44.66 19.19 11.10
C PHE A 277 -45.36 18.67 12.35
N CYS A 278 -46.60 19.11 12.56
CA CYS A 278 -47.35 18.84 13.77
C CYS A 278 -48.33 17.68 13.54
N VAL A 279 -48.09 16.55 14.21
CA VAL A 279 -48.88 15.32 14.06
C VAL A 279 -49.68 15.07 15.33
N ASP A 280 -50.95 14.70 15.17
CA ASP A 280 -51.85 14.36 16.27
C ASP A 280 -51.98 12.83 16.37
N VAL A 281 -51.19 12.24 17.27
CA VAL A 281 -51.21 10.81 17.61
C VAL A 281 -51.98 10.59 18.92
N ASP A 282 -51.37 10.07 19.98
CA ASP A 282 -51.90 10.14 21.34
C ASP A 282 -51.85 11.56 21.94
N ARG A 283 -50.86 12.34 21.48
CA ARG A 283 -50.64 13.75 21.83
C ARG A 283 -50.13 14.46 20.59
N GLU A 284 -50.20 15.78 20.62
CA GLU A 284 -49.64 16.61 19.56
C GLU A 284 -48.10 16.60 19.65
N VAL A 285 -47.44 16.12 18.59
CA VAL A 285 -45.98 15.96 18.53
C VAL A 285 -45.43 16.63 17.27
N ASN A 286 -44.28 17.28 17.41
CA ASN A 286 -43.55 17.84 16.29
C ASN A 286 -42.58 16.80 15.71
N VAL A 287 -42.81 16.42 14.45
CA VAL A 287 -41.97 15.50 13.70
C VAL A 287 -41.06 16.29 12.77
N ASN A 288 -39.83 15.80 12.56
CA ASN A 288 -38.91 16.45 11.63
C ASN A 288 -39.26 16.00 10.22
N VAL A 289 -39.42 16.96 9.30
CA VAL A 289 -39.77 16.71 7.90
C VAL A 289 -38.69 17.24 6.97
N SER A 290 -38.37 16.47 5.94
CA SER A 290 -37.38 16.84 4.92
C SER A 290 -37.80 16.30 3.55
N LEU A 291 -37.41 16.98 2.48
CA LEU A 291 -37.66 16.49 1.12
C LEU A 291 -36.99 15.13 0.89
N VAL A 292 -37.63 14.31 0.06
CA VAL A 292 -37.04 13.09 -0.46
C VAL A 292 -36.13 13.46 -1.60
N TYR A 293 -34.85 13.11 -1.51
CA TYR A 293 -33.91 13.30 -2.61
C TYR A 293 -32.97 12.11 -2.76
N SER A 294 -32.50 11.92 -3.98
CA SER A 294 -31.41 11.01 -4.31
C SER A 294 -30.32 11.77 -5.06
N TYR A 295 -29.09 11.30 -4.99
CA TYR A 295 -28.00 11.91 -5.75
C TYR A 295 -27.10 10.85 -6.37
N LYS A 296 -26.52 11.19 -7.52
CA LYS A 296 -25.51 10.38 -8.20
C LYS A 296 -24.30 11.25 -8.50
N LEU A 297 -23.12 10.78 -8.12
CA LEU A 297 -21.86 11.41 -8.50
C LEU A 297 -21.49 10.94 -9.92
N LYS A 298 -21.21 11.89 -10.82
CA LYS A 298 -20.81 11.63 -12.21
C LYS A 298 -19.61 12.48 -12.59
N LYS A 299 -19.01 12.14 -13.74
CA LYS A 299 -17.88 12.87 -14.35
C LYS A 299 -16.74 13.15 -13.37
N PHE A 300 -16.40 12.17 -12.53
CA PHE A 300 -15.27 12.29 -11.61
C PHE A 300 -13.97 12.36 -12.39
N GLN A 301 -13.27 13.49 -12.28
CA GLN A 301 -12.01 13.78 -12.91
C GLN A 301 -11.00 14.15 -11.84
N THR A 302 -9.83 13.51 -11.88
CA THR A 302 -8.68 13.86 -11.04
C THR A 302 -7.65 14.57 -11.89
N PHE A 303 -7.19 15.73 -11.44
CA PHE A 303 -6.09 16.44 -12.06
C PHE A 303 -4.88 16.47 -11.14
N CYS A 304 -3.76 15.97 -11.65
CA CYS A 304 -2.45 16.08 -11.04
C CYS A 304 -1.49 16.45 -12.17
N GLY A 305 -1.00 17.68 -12.17
CA GLY A 305 -0.26 18.21 -13.30
C GLY A 305 0.76 19.27 -12.91
N ILE A 306 1.70 19.46 -13.82
CA ILE A 306 2.64 20.58 -13.81
C ILE A 306 1.99 21.70 -14.62
N PRO A 307 1.73 22.89 -14.05
CA PRO A 307 1.20 24.01 -14.80
C PRO A 307 2.30 24.48 -15.74
N ARG A 308 2.10 24.28 -17.04
CA ARG A 308 3.19 24.41 -18.01
C ARG A 308 3.53 25.86 -18.35
N ARG A 309 2.57 26.76 -18.14
CA ARG A 309 2.72 28.22 -18.28
C ARG A 309 3.27 28.91 -17.03
N SER A 310 3.35 28.21 -15.89
CA SER A 310 3.70 28.82 -14.61
C SER A 310 5.01 28.30 -14.06
N ILE A 311 5.85 29.20 -13.54
CA ILE A 311 7.13 28.90 -12.91
C ILE A 311 7.19 29.49 -11.51
N ILE A 312 7.99 28.88 -10.64
CA ILE A 312 8.32 29.44 -9.34
C ILE A 312 9.78 29.89 -9.32
N LEU A 313 10.00 31.16 -9.02
CA LEU A 313 11.32 31.72 -8.76
C LEU A 313 11.65 31.55 -7.27
N ASN A 314 12.84 31.05 -6.97
CA ASN A 314 13.33 30.86 -5.61
C ASN A 314 14.55 31.71 -5.33
N ASP A 315 14.90 31.78 -4.05
CA ASP A 315 16.12 32.37 -3.51
C ASP A 315 16.21 33.89 -3.74
N ILE A 316 15.06 34.55 -3.87
CA ILE A 316 14.97 36.00 -4.05
C ILE A 316 15.39 36.70 -2.75
N GLU A 317 16.25 37.71 -2.88
CA GLU A 317 16.66 38.58 -1.77
C GLU A 317 15.78 39.84 -1.74
N ASP A 318 15.38 40.25 -0.54
CA ASP A 318 14.47 41.38 -0.32
C ASP A 318 15.28 42.70 -0.36
N VAL A 319 15.80 43.05 -1.54
CA VAL A 319 16.66 44.24 -1.74
C VAL A 319 15.89 45.55 -1.78
N GLN A 320 14.61 45.49 -2.12
CA GLN A 320 13.66 46.61 -2.22
C GLN A 320 12.31 46.18 -1.60
N ASP A 321 11.32 47.07 -1.62
CA ASP A 321 9.97 46.70 -1.20
C ASP A 321 9.32 45.66 -2.14
N GLU A 322 8.22 45.08 -1.67
CA GLU A 322 7.56 43.95 -2.33
C GLU A 322 6.99 44.32 -3.70
N GLU A 323 6.51 45.55 -3.88
CA GLU A 323 5.89 46.00 -5.13
C GLU A 323 6.98 46.36 -6.15
N ASP A 324 7.97 47.15 -5.76
CA ASP A 324 9.10 47.52 -6.64
C ASP A 324 9.85 46.27 -7.12
N LEU A 325 10.13 45.31 -6.23
CA LEU A 325 10.82 44.08 -6.61
C LEU A 325 9.95 43.20 -7.53
N GLN A 326 8.64 43.19 -7.34
CA GLN A 326 7.73 42.47 -8.23
C GLN A 326 7.76 43.06 -9.65
N ASP A 327 7.70 44.39 -9.77
CA ASP A 327 7.75 45.09 -11.05
C ASP A 327 9.08 44.84 -11.78
N HIS A 328 10.21 44.85 -11.06
CA HIS A 328 11.52 44.50 -11.63
C HIS A 328 11.58 43.07 -12.16
N LEU A 329 10.98 42.12 -11.44
CA LEU A 329 10.87 40.74 -11.89
C LEU A 329 10.00 40.64 -13.15
N GLU A 330 8.84 41.29 -13.16
CA GLU A 330 7.94 41.31 -14.30
C GLU A 330 8.63 41.86 -15.56
N ILE A 331 9.21 43.06 -15.46
CA ILE A 331 9.95 43.70 -16.57
C ILE A 331 11.11 42.82 -17.05
N HIS A 332 11.81 42.13 -16.14
CA HIS A 332 12.91 41.25 -16.52
C HIS A 332 12.44 40.05 -17.33
N PHE A 333 11.33 39.42 -16.92
CA PHE A 333 10.78 38.23 -17.55
C PHE A 333 9.80 38.51 -18.69
N GLN A 334 9.44 39.78 -18.92
CA GLN A 334 8.74 40.22 -20.14
C GLN A 334 9.71 40.49 -21.31
N LYS A 335 10.98 40.81 -21.02
CA LYS A 335 11.98 41.14 -22.04
C LYS A 335 12.39 39.90 -22.88
N PRO A 336 12.22 39.92 -24.22
CA PRO A 336 12.64 38.82 -25.09
C PRO A 336 14.15 38.53 -25.03
N SER A 337 14.96 39.56 -24.75
CA SER A 337 16.42 39.43 -24.57
C SER A 337 16.83 38.50 -23.42
N ASN A 338 15.92 38.30 -22.46
CA ASN A 338 16.11 37.42 -21.29
C ASN A 338 15.36 36.09 -21.46
N TYR A 339 14.98 35.73 -22.69
CA TYR A 339 14.11 34.59 -22.99
C TYR A 339 12.70 34.71 -22.36
N GLY A 340 12.32 35.94 -22.03
CA GLY A 340 11.00 36.31 -21.51
C GLY A 340 9.92 36.41 -22.58
N GLY A 341 8.70 36.69 -22.15
CA GLY A 341 7.53 36.87 -23.00
C GLY A 341 6.36 37.45 -22.19
N GLU A 342 5.19 37.57 -22.78
CA GLU A 342 4.05 38.20 -22.10
C GLU A 342 3.68 37.48 -20.80
N VAL A 343 3.61 38.28 -19.73
CA VAL A 343 3.30 37.82 -18.37
C VAL A 343 1.82 38.05 -18.12
N GLU A 344 1.08 36.98 -17.85
CA GLU A 344 -0.34 37.06 -17.50
C GLU A 344 -0.51 37.46 -16.04
N CYS A 345 0.30 36.89 -15.14
CA CYS A 345 0.33 37.32 -13.75
C CYS A 345 1.67 37.03 -13.08
N ILE A 346 2.02 37.86 -12.11
CA ILE A 346 3.15 37.68 -11.21
C ILE A 346 2.73 37.99 -9.78
N LYS A 347 3.25 37.21 -8.82
CA LYS A 347 3.16 37.56 -7.41
C LYS A 347 4.44 37.17 -6.66
N TYR A 348 5.13 38.18 -6.13
CA TYR A 348 6.27 38.01 -5.23
C TYR A 348 5.85 38.14 -3.77
N ILE A 349 6.58 37.45 -2.88
CA ILE A 349 6.35 37.41 -1.44
C ILE A 349 7.67 37.61 -0.71
N SER A 350 7.77 38.68 0.08
CA SER A 350 8.93 38.95 0.93
C SER A 350 9.13 37.89 2.03
N ARG A 351 10.36 37.75 2.52
CA ARG A 351 10.75 36.79 3.55
C ARG A 351 9.91 36.95 4.82
N GLY A 352 9.58 35.82 5.44
CA GLY A 352 8.73 35.76 6.64
C GLY A 352 7.22 35.69 6.36
N LYS A 353 6.75 35.99 5.14
CA LYS A 353 5.35 35.84 4.75
C LYS A 353 5.07 34.49 4.07
N LYS A 354 3.80 34.08 4.06
CA LYS A 354 3.30 32.92 3.30
C LYS A 354 1.90 33.24 2.76
N ILE A 355 1.66 32.89 1.50
CA ILE A 355 0.33 33.00 0.89
C ILE A 355 -0.05 31.71 0.19
N LYS A 356 -1.34 31.54 -0.08
CA LYS A 356 -1.89 30.41 -0.80
C LYS A 356 -2.37 30.87 -2.17
N ALA A 357 -1.73 30.38 -3.23
CA ALA A 357 -2.13 30.61 -4.61
C ALA A 357 -3.18 29.55 -5.02
N PHE A 358 -4.19 29.97 -5.76
CA PHE A 358 -5.24 29.10 -6.31
C PHE A 358 -5.14 29.09 -7.83
N PHE A 359 -5.21 27.90 -8.42
CA PHE A 359 -5.16 27.72 -9.87
C PHE A 359 -6.56 27.43 -10.42
N SER A 360 -6.81 27.90 -11.62
CA SER A 360 -8.00 27.61 -12.43
C SER A 360 -7.58 26.94 -13.73
N GLU A 361 -8.52 26.24 -14.36
CA GLU A 361 -8.36 25.76 -15.73
C GLU A 361 -8.36 26.97 -16.68
N ASP A 362 -7.55 26.90 -17.75
CA ASP A 362 -7.61 27.86 -18.85
C ASP A 362 -9.00 27.72 -19.50
N THR A 363 -9.92 28.59 -19.13
CA THR A 363 -11.16 28.74 -19.88
C THR A 363 -10.80 29.45 -21.15
N ALA A 364 -10.86 28.76 -22.29
CA ALA A 364 -10.97 29.45 -23.56
C ALA A 364 -12.17 30.39 -23.42
N GLU A 365 -11.91 31.69 -23.38
CA GLU A 365 -12.96 32.68 -23.55
C GLU A 365 -13.59 32.38 -24.90
N MET A 366 -14.72 31.66 -24.90
CA MET A 366 -15.67 31.81 -25.99
C MET A 366 -16.19 33.23 -25.81
N GLU A 367 -15.55 34.17 -26.50
CA GLU A 367 -16.08 35.50 -26.74
C GLU A 367 -17.57 35.35 -27.10
N ALA A 368 -18.41 35.94 -26.26
CA ALA A 368 -19.87 35.91 -26.38
C ALA A 368 -20.35 36.88 -27.46
#